data_AF-A0A3M5WUK9-F1
#
_entry.id   AF-A0A3M5WUK9-F1
#
_cell.length_a   1.000
_cell.length_b   1.000
_cell.length_c   1.000
_cell.angle_alpha   90.00
_cell.angle_beta   90.00
_cell.angle_gamma   90.00
#
_symmetry.space_group_name_H-M   'P 1'
#
loop_
_entity.id
_entity.type
_entity.pdbx_description
1 polymer ?
#
loop_
_entity_poly.entity_id
_entity_poly.type
_entity_poly.pdbx_seq_one_letter_code
_entity_poly.pdbx_strand_id
1 'polypeptide(L)'
;SVFTVRDATFVRSTMSNVDTWYTQFPGVTEAMYPMMKSTENLADSFSLHSTPTGKVKGNPIGDGTGVMPVLTANKALYVLNVHDSPPGQNNLGEMLPGHAVFTGQTGVGKTTAEATLLTFLSRFDPLIFGIDYNESLKHLLCALGAEYYTVQLGHFTGVNPFQFHDSPGLRQMLFDLVLCCAGGPDKSNDADQKRIKDSIEAVMAHTNVRNRSMSLLLRNIPEQGENCLRTRLSKWCRLAGEGRVGQYAWVLDSP
;
A
#
# COMPACT_ATOMS: atom_id res chain seq x y z
N SER A 1 58.57 35.30 6.49
CA SER A 1 58.21 35.69 5.11
C SER A 1 58.38 37.19 4.98
N VAL A 2 58.94 37.71 3.86
CA VAL A 2 59.17 39.15 3.63
C VAL A 2 57.91 39.99 3.88
N PHE A 3 56.73 39.39 3.72
CA PHE A 3 55.43 40.05 3.85
C PHE A 3 54.99 40.29 5.31
N THR A 4 55.51 39.53 6.29
CA THR A 4 55.10 39.66 7.70
C THR A 4 55.78 40.83 8.42
N VAL A 5 56.85 41.39 7.83
CA VAL A 5 57.68 42.44 8.45
C VAL A 5 57.19 43.86 8.06
N ARG A 6 56.19 43.99 7.19
CA ARG A 6 55.77 45.27 6.59
C ARG A 6 54.27 45.60 6.68
N ASP A 7 53.52 45.01 7.62
CA ASP A 7 52.07 45.25 7.75
C ASP A 7 51.31 45.14 6.40
N ALA A 8 51.72 44.16 5.58
CA ALA A 8 51.09 43.94 4.28
C ALA A 8 49.85 43.07 4.45
N THR A 9 48.67 43.66 4.25
CA THR A 9 47.38 42.95 4.21
C THR A 9 47.08 42.50 2.79
N PHE A 10 46.81 41.21 2.58
CA PHE A 10 46.31 40.73 1.29
C PHE A 10 44.91 41.27 1.03
N VAL A 11 44.74 42.02 -0.06
CA VAL A 11 43.44 42.51 -0.50
C VAL A 11 43.01 41.71 -1.73
N ARG A 12 41.74 41.31 -1.78
CA ARG A 12 41.19 40.56 -2.91
C ARG A 12 41.31 41.37 -4.19
N SER A 13 42.03 40.85 -5.18
CA SER A 13 42.04 41.43 -6.53
C SER A 13 40.67 41.23 -7.19
N THR A 14 40.13 42.30 -7.79
CA THR A 14 38.84 42.30 -8.49
C THR A 14 38.99 42.29 -10.02
N MET A 15 40.20 42.41 -10.55
CA MET A 15 40.46 42.58 -11.99
C MET A 15 39.95 41.40 -12.83
N SER A 16 40.01 40.18 -12.31
CA SER A 16 39.59 38.95 -13.00
C SER A 16 38.17 38.49 -12.67
N ASN A 17 37.41 39.27 -11.89
CA ASN A 17 36.02 38.93 -11.56
C ASN A 17 35.14 38.90 -12.83
N VAL A 18 35.43 39.77 -13.81
CA VAL A 18 34.69 39.82 -15.07
C VAL A 18 34.91 38.53 -15.87
N ASP A 19 36.13 38.03 -15.92
CA ASP A 19 36.47 36.79 -16.62
C ASP A 19 35.84 35.57 -15.91
N THR A 20 35.83 35.57 -14.57
CA THR A 20 35.17 34.53 -13.75
C THR A 20 33.66 34.51 -13.94
N TRP A 21 33.02 35.66 -14.17
CA TRP A 21 31.58 35.71 -14.45
C TRP A 21 31.26 35.07 -15.82
N TYR A 22 32.11 35.31 -16.82
CA TYR A 22 31.92 34.73 -18.16
C TYR A 22 32.04 33.20 -18.19
N THR A 23 32.74 32.57 -17.24
CA THR A 23 32.83 31.10 -17.19
C THR A 23 31.52 30.42 -16.80
N GLN A 24 30.49 31.17 -16.38
CA GLN A 24 29.16 30.61 -16.08
C GLN A 24 28.31 30.35 -17.34
N PHE A 25 28.72 30.84 -18.51
CA PHE A 25 27.98 30.64 -19.76
C PHE A 25 28.23 29.25 -20.38
N PRO A 26 27.19 28.61 -20.98
CA PRO A 26 27.35 27.34 -21.68
C PRO A 26 28.39 27.44 -22.81
N GLY A 27 29.34 26.50 -22.86
CA GLY A 27 30.35 26.40 -23.92
C GLY A 27 31.71 26.99 -23.59
N VAL A 28 31.88 27.64 -22.43
CA VAL A 28 33.19 28.05 -21.93
C VAL A 28 33.90 26.85 -21.29
N THR A 29 35.06 26.46 -21.82
CA THR A 29 35.80 25.27 -21.39
C THR A 29 36.91 25.57 -20.37
N GLU A 30 37.28 26.84 -20.18
CA GLU A 30 38.28 27.24 -19.20
C GLU A 30 37.60 27.74 -17.92
N ALA A 31 37.74 26.98 -16.84
CA ALA A 31 37.34 27.40 -15.51
C ALA A 31 38.45 28.28 -14.90
N MET A 32 38.26 29.60 -14.94
CA MET A 32 39.11 30.50 -14.17
C MET A 32 38.79 30.34 -12.68
N TYR A 33 39.79 29.88 -11.93
CA TYR A 33 39.82 29.64 -10.47
C TYR A 33 39.22 28.32 -9.96
N PRO A 34 39.98 27.21 -9.96
CA PRO A 34 39.89 26.22 -8.88
C PRO A 34 40.51 26.84 -7.61
N MET A 35 39.90 27.90 -7.07
CA MET A 35 40.26 28.41 -5.76
C MET A 35 39.62 27.50 -4.72
N MET A 36 40.41 26.96 -3.79
CA MET A 36 39.84 26.29 -2.62
C MET A 36 38.92 27.28 -1.90
N LYS A 37 37.62 27.02 -1.94
CA LYS A 37 36.66 27.67 -1.07
C LYS A 37 36.79 27.00 0.29
N SER A 38 36.78 27.80 1.34
CA SER A 38 36.69 27.24 2.68
C SER A 38 35.36 26.49 2.82
N THR A 39 35.33 25.47 3.68
CA THR A 39 34.13 24.67 3.92
C THR A 39 32.96 25.56 4.38
N GLU A 40 33.24 26.68 5.06
CA GLU A 40 32.23 27.68 5.45
C GLU A 40 31.60 28.36 4.24
N ASN A 41 32.38 28.86 3.28
CA ASN A 41 31.83 29.49 2.07
C ASN A 41 31.04 28.49 1.21
N LEU A 42 31.45 27.22 1.20
CA LEU A 42 30.70 26.17 0.54
C LEU A 42 29.39 25.91 1.29
N ALA A 43 29.41 25.82 2.62
CA ALA A 43 28.22 25.67 3.44
C ALA A 43 27.23 26.83 3.28
N ASP A 44 27.71 28.07 3.10
CA ASP A 44 26.85 29.24 2.85
C ASP A 44 26.15 29.16 1.47
N SER A 45 26.77 28.49 0.49
CA SER A 45 26.14 28.24 -0.81
C SER A 45 25.13 27.08 -0.79
N PHE A 46 25.22 26.21 0.21
CA PHE A 46 24.28 25.12 0.45
C PHE A 46 23.31 25.52 1.56
N SER A 47 22.13 26.05 1.21
CA SER A 47 21.07 26.40 2.18
C SER A 47 20.40 25.19 2.86
N LEU A 48 21.18 24.22 3.33
CA LEU A 48 20.78 22.99 4.01
C LEU A 48 20.21 23.25 5.43
N HIS A 49 20.34 24.46 5.94
CA HIS A 49 19.84 24.89 7.24
C HIS A 49 18.42 25.47 7.20
N SER A 50 17.88 25.73 6.01
CA SER A 50 16.65 26.52 5.84
C SER A 50 15.37 25.69 5.75
N THR A 51 15.47 24.41 5.40
CA THR A 51 14.31 23.58 5.06
C THR A 51 14.48 22.20 5.66
N PRO A 52 13.43 21.59 6.25
CA PRO A 52 13.48 20.19 6.64
C PRO A 52 13.85 19.33 5.43
N THR A 53 14.75 18.36 5.62
CA THR A 53 15.25 17.47 4.57
C THR A 53 14.64 16.07 4.63
N GLY A 54 13.97 15.75 5.74
CA GLY A 54 13.52 14.39 6.03
C GLY A 54 14.69 13.46 6.40
N LYS A 55 14.39 12.17 6.58
CA LYS A 55 15.33 11.15 7.05
C LYS A 55 15.75 10.25 5.89
N VAL A 56 17.01 10.35 5.47
CA VAL A 56 17.55 9.62 4.31
C VAL A 56 17.87 8.15 4.63
N LYS A 57 18.31 7.86 5.86
CA LYS A 57 18.71 6.53 6.32
C LYS A 57 18.25 6.27 7.76
N GLY A 58 18.18 4.99 8.15
CA GLY A 58 17.77 4.55 9.48
C GLY A 58 16.27 4.63 9.71
N ASN A 59 15.48 4.61 8.62
CA ASN A 59 14.03 4.51 8.70
C ASN A 59 13.61 3.09 9.13
N PRO A 60 12.39 2.91 9.66
CA PRO A 60 11.97 1.61 10.20
C PRO A 60 11.67 0.55 9.16
N ILE A 61 11.18 0.97 7.99
CA ILE A 61 10.73 0.10 6.90
C ILE A 61 11.86 -0.31 5.96
N GLY A 62 11.75 -1.52 5.40
CA GLY A 62 12.57 -1.99 4.30
C GLY A 62 14.05 -2.07 4.64
N ASP A 63 14.89 -1.43 3.81
CA ASP A 63 16.34 -1.33 4.00
C ASP A 63 16.77 -0.10 4.82
N GLY A 64 15.79 0.63 5.37
CA GLY A 64 16.00 1.86 6.14
C GLY A 64 16.30 3.10 5.30
N THR A 65 16.29 3.01 3.97
CA THR A 65 16.40 4.17 3.08
C THR A 65 15.11 4.99 3.05
N GLY A 66 15.21 6.29 2.78
CA GLY A 66 14.05 7.17 2.76
C GLY A 66 13.11 6.91 1.57
N VAL A 67 11.80 6.97 1.77
CA VAL A 67 10.80 6.43 0.82
C VAL A 67 10.76 7.18 -0.51
N MET A 68 10.48 8.48 -0.54
CA MET A 68 10.20 9.20 -1.79
C MET A 68 10.80 10.61 -1.76
N PRO A 69 11.60 11.02 -2.76
CA PRO A 69 12.03 12.40 -2.89
C PRO A 69 10.87 13.29 -3.36
N VAL A 70 10.60 14.38 -2.65
CA VAL A 70 9.58 15.39 -2.98
C VAL A 70 10.15 16.79 -2.81
N LEU A 71 9.44 17.79 -3.32
CA LEU A 71 9.79 19.20 -3.14
C LEU A 71 8.94 19.81 -2.04
N THR A 72 9.58 20.60 -1.16
CA THR A 72 8.86 21.47 -0.23
C THR A 72 8.23 22.66 -0.96
N ALA A 73 7.43 23.46 -0.24
CA ALA A 73 6.88 24.71 -0.76
C ALA A 73 7.97 25.64 -1.31
N ASN A 74 9.14 25.67 -0.66
CA ASN A 74 10.30 26.47 -1.05
C ASN A 74 11.17 25.81 -2.13
N LYS A 75 10.69 24.73 -2.78
CA LYS A 75 11.40 23.98 -3.83
C LYS A 75 12.71 23.33 -3.39
N ALA A 76 12.89 23.12 -2.08
CA ALA A 76 13.99 22.33 -1.55
C ALA A 76 13.63 20.83 -1.54
N LEU A 77 14.65 19.98 -1.68
CA LEU A 77 14.50 18.52 -1.63
C LEU A 77 14.11 18.07 -0.21
N TYR A 78 13.04 17.27 -0.12
CA TYR A 78 12.60 16.58 1.08
C TYR A 78 12.47 15.10 0.80
N VAL A 79 13.03 14.26 1.67
CA VAL A 79 12.86 12.81 1.60
C VAL A 79 11.68 12.43 2.47
N LEU A 80 10.54 12.20 1.81
CA LEU A 80 9.30 11.77 2.45
C LEU A 80 9.47 10.35 3.01
N ASN A 81 9.05 10.18 4.25
CA ASN A 81 8.83 8.89 4.90
C ASN A 81 7.41 8.87 5.47
N VAL A 82 6.72 7.75 5.32
CA VAL A 82 5.36 7.59 5.86
C VAL A 82 5.34 7.02 7.27
N HIS A 83 6.45 6.42 7.70
CA HIS A 83 6.69 5.96 9.07
C HIS A 83 7.47 7.03 9.81
N ASP A 84 6.80 7.78 10.68
CA ASP A 84 7.44 8.82 11.47
C ASP A 84 8.38 8.19 12.51
N SER A 85 9.65 8.58 12.48
CA SER A 85 10.68 8.05 13.38
C SER A 85 11.61 9.18 13.83
N PRO A 86 12.15 9.13 15.06
CA PRO A 86 12.97 10.21 15.58
C PRO A 86 14.19 10.53 14.69
N PRO A 87 14.53 11.83 14.53
CA PRO A 87 15.72 12.23 13.79
C PRO A 87 16.99 11.79 14.52
N GLY A 88 18.03 11.44 13.75
CA GLY A 88 19.34 11.05 14.30
C GLY A 88 19.41 9.64 14.91
N GLN A 89 18.30 8.90 14.95
CA GLN A 89 18.26 7.52 15.43
C GLN A 89 18.19 6.54 14.26
N ASN A 90 18.76 5.35 14.45
CA ASN A 90 18.55 4.23 13.54
C ASN A 90 17.42 3.36 14.08
N ASN A 91 16.26 3.39 13.41
CA ASN A 91 15.06 2.68 13.82
C ASN A 91 14.77 1.47 12.91
N LEU A 92 15.76 1.02 12.13
CA LEU A 92 15.59 -0.09 11.18
C LEU A 92 15.00 -1.33 11.86
N GLY A 93 13.88 -1.81 11.35
CA GLY A 93 13.18 -2.99 11.89
C GLY A 93 12.26 -2.71 13.07
N GLU A 94 12.18 -1.47 13.56
CA GLU A 94 11.18 -1.09 14.57
C GLU A 94 9.78 -1.04 13.94
N MET A 95 8.78 -1.54 14.67
CA MET A 95 7.39 -1.62 14.21
C MET A 95 6.65 -0.28 14.41
N LEU A 96 7.23 0.82 13.89
CA LEU A 96 6.59 2.13 13.95
C LEU A 96 5.51 2.24 12.87
N PRO A 97 4.28 2.68 13.22
CA PRO A 97 3.20 2.79 12.25
C PRO A 97 3.47 3.90 11.23
N GLY A 98 2.97 3.72 10.02
CA GLY A 98 3.04 4.71 8.97
C GLY A 98 1.66 5.09 8.44
N HIS A 99 1.39 6.39 8.37
CA HIS A 99 0.10 6.91 7.92
C HIS A 99 0.31 8.07 6.95
N ALA A 100 -0.43 8.06 5.84
CA ALA A 100 -0.44 9.15 4.87
C ALA A 100 -1.89 9.46 4.51
N VAL A 101 -2.21 10.75 4.38
CA VAL A 101 -3.54 11.22 3.98
C VAL A 101 -3.36 12.19 2.82
N PHE A 102 -3.99 11.87 1.69
CA PHE A 102 -4.00 12.73 0.51
C PHE A 102 -5.35 13.42 0.37
N THR A 103 -5.38 14.74 0.59
CA THR A 103 -6.60 15.55 0.50
C THR A 103 -6.53 16.53 -0.67
N GLY A 104 -7.68 16.89 -1.22
CA GLY A 104 -7.77 17.80 -2.37
C GLY A 104 -9.01 17.57 -3.22
N GLN A 105 -9.31 18.50 -4.12
CA GLN A 105 -10.45 18.42 -5.03
C GLN A 105 -10.30 17.27 -6.04
N THR A 106 -11.38 16.90 -6.72
CA THR A 106 -11.33 15.93 -7.83
C THR A 106 -10.44 16.46 -8.96
N GLY A 107 -9.58 15.59 -9.51
CA GLY A 107 -8.68 15.95 -10.61
C GLY A 107 -7.33 16.56 -10.23
N VAL A 108 -7.05 16.85 -8.95
CA VAL A 108 -5.77 17.45 -8.52
C VAL A 108 -4.60 16.46 -8.42
N GLY A 109 -4.83 15.17 -8.71
CA GLY A 109 -3.78 14.14 -8.72
C GLY A 109 -3.62 13.34 -7.42
N LYS A 110 -4.63 13.26 -6.55
CA LYS A 110 -4.58 12.44 -5.31
C LYS A 110 -4.20 10.97 -5.59
N THR A 111 -4.93 10.32 -6.49
CA THR A 111 -4.68 8.92 -6.89
C THR A 111 -3.29 8.76 -7.50
N THR A 112 -2.81 9.76 -8.24
CA THR A 112 -1.45 9.77 -8.80
C THR A 112 -0.39 9.86 -7.70
N ALA A 113 -0.60 10.69 -6.68
CA ALA A 113 0.31 10.80 -5.54
C ALA A 113 0.37 9.50 -4.73
N GLU A 114 -0.78 8.88 -4.46
CA GLU A 114 -0.88 7.56 -3.83
C GLU A 114 -0.18 6.47 -4.65
N ALA A 115 -0.47 6.38 -5.95
CA ALA A 115 0.17 5.45 -6.89
C ALA A 115 1.70 5.62 -6.91
N THR A 116 2.17 6.87 -6.91
CA THR A 116 3.62 7.17 -6.91
C THR A 116 4.24 6.70 -5.61
N LEU A 117 3.65 7.02 -4.46
CA LEU A 117 4.11 6.56 -3.16
C LEU A 117 4.16 5.02 -3.08
N LEU A 118 3.10 4.34 -3.53
CA LEU A 118 3.03 2.88 -3.56
C LEU A 118 4.14 2.27 -4.44
N THR A 119 4.41 2.89 -5.58
CA THR A 119 5.53 2.48 -6.46
C THR A 119 6.88 2.62 -5.75
N PHE A 120 7.12 3.72 -5.03
CA PHE A 120 8.34 3.87 -4.24
C PHE A 120 8.44 2.85 -3.10
N LEU A 121 7.33 2.54 -2.43
CA LEU A 121 7.28 1.53 -1.37
C LEU A 121 7.50 0.11 -1.90
N SER A 122 7.12 -0.18 -3.15
CA SER A 122 7.22 -1.52 -3.73
C SER A 122 8.63 -2.12 -3.70
N ARG A 123 9.68 -1.29 -3.69
CA ARG A 123 11.06 -1.76 -3.59
C ARG A 123 11.39 -2.46 -2.26
N PHE A 124 10.52 -2.30 -1.25
CA PHE A 124 10.63 -2.94 0.06
C PHE A 124 9.83 -4.23 0.15
N ASP A 125 9.28 -4.72 -0.97
CA ASP A 125 8.45 -5.93 -1.06
C ASP A 125 7.29 -5.97 -0.02
N PRO A 126 6.47 -4.91 0.08
CA PRO A 126 5.39 -4.87 1.05
C PRO A 126 4.23 -5.78 0.64
N LEU A 127 3.49 -6.27 1.63
CA LEU A 127 2.15 -6.81 1.39
C LEU A 127 1.18 -5.65 1.12
N ILE A 128 0.49 -5.71 -0.02
CA ILE A 128 -0.43 -4.66 -0.47
C ILE A 128 -1.87 -5.17 -0.36
N PHE A 129 -2.71 -4.39 0.32
CA PHE A 129 -4.17 -4.54 0.30
C PHE A 129 -4.77 -3.19 -0.08
N GLY A 130 -5.65 -3.17 -1.09
CA GLY A 130 -6.22 -1.94 -1.62
C GLY A 130 -7.70 -2.07 -1.92
N ILE A 131 -8.44 -1.00 -1.66
CA ILE A 131 -9.83 -0.83 -2.10
C ILE A 131 -9.80 0.24 -3.18
N ASP A 132 -10.02 -0.17 -4.43
CA ASP A 132 -9.90 0.69 -5.60
C ASP A 132 -11.28 1.01 -6.20
N TYR A 133 -11.59 2.30 -6.29
CA TYR A 133 -12.84 2.77 -6.88
C TYR A 133 -12.66 3.01 -8.37
N ASN A 134 -13.60 2.49 -9.18
CA ASN A 134 -13.58 2.57 -10.66
C ASN A 134 -12.31 2.01 -11.30
N GLU A 135 -11.66 1.02 -10.68
CA GLU A 135 -10.46 0.37 -11.23
C GLU A 135 -9.33 1.37 -11.55
N SER A 136 -9.23 2.45 -10.78
CA SER A 136 -8.29 3.55 -11.01
C SER A 136 -6.82 3.18 -10.82
N LEU A 137 -6.54 2.16 -10.00
CA LEU A 137 -5.22 1.63 -9.68
C LEU A 137 -5.00 0.20 -10.20
N LYS A 138 -5.99 -0.43 -10.85
CA LYS A 138 -5.93 -1.81 -11.34
C LYS A 138 -4.63 -2.16 -12.06
N HIS A 139 -4.24 -1.36 -13.05
CA HIS A 139 -3.01 -1.62 -13.81
C HIS A 139 -1.75 -1.56 -12.94
N LEU A 140 -1.69 -0.60 -12.01
CA LEU A 140 -0.56 -0.48 -11.08
C LEU A 140 -0.52 -1.68 -10.13
N LEU A 141 -1.64 -2.00 -9.48
CA LEU A 141 -1.73 -3.11 -8.52
C LEU A 141 -1.36 -4.44 -9.18
N CYS A 142 -1.87 -4.71 -10.38
CA CYS A 142 -1.46 -5.89 -11.14
C CYS A 142 0.03 -5.88 -11.52
N ALA A 143 0.59 -4.72 -11.90
CA ALA A 143 2.02 -4.60 -12.20
C ALA A 143 2.90 -4.81 -10.95
N LEU A 144 2.38 -4.51 -9.77
CA LEU A 144 3.00 -4.79 -8.47
C LEU A 144 2.78 -6.24 -7.99
N GLY A 145 2.14 -7.09 -8.81
CA GLY A 145 1.90 -8.50 -8.49
C GLY A 145 0.68 -8.77 -7.61
N ALA A 146 -0.16 -7.77 -7.35
CA ALA A 146 -1.39 -7.98 -6.60
C ALA A 146 -2.45 -8.70 -7.45
N GLU A 147 -3.17 -9.65 -6.83
CA GLU A 147 -4.39 -10.20 -7.41
C GLU A 147 -5.51 -9.16 -7.33
N TYR A 148 -6.22 -8.94 -8.45
CA TYR A 148 -7.24 -7.91 -8.56
C TYR A 148 -8.62 -8.52 -8.81
N TYR A 149 -9.55 -8.28 -7.89
CA TYR A 149 -10.93 -8.74 -7.97
C TYR A 149 -11.86 -7.54 -8.06
N THR A 150 -12.80 -7.58 -9.01
CA THR A 150 -13.73 -6.46 -9.23
C THR A 150 -15.08 -6.78 -8.61
N VAL A 151 -15.55 -5.92 -7.72
CA VAL A 151 -16.87 -6.05 -7.10
C VAL A 151 -17.87 -5.19 -7.86
N GLN A 152 -18.73 -5.83 -8.65
CA GLN A 152 -19.81 -5.19 -9.40
C GLN A 152 -21.13 -5.88 -9.08
N LEU A 153 -22.19 -5.08 -8.86
CA LEU A 153 -23.50 -5.60 -8.48
C LEU A 153 -24.02 -6.60 -9.51
N GLY A 154 -24.31 -7.82 -9.05
CA GLY A 154 -24.85 -8.90 -9.90
C GLY A 154 -23.82 -9.61 -10.78
N HIS A 155 -22.55 -9.19 -10.76
CA HIS A 155 -21.46 -9.83 -11.50
C HIS A 155 -20.61 -10.67 -10.55
N PHE A 156 -20.27 -11.88 -10.98
CA PHE A 156 -19.41 -12.79 -10.21
C PHE A 156 -18.05 -12.17 -9.92
N THR A 157 -17.66 -12.13 -8.64
CA THR A 157 -16.42 -11.48 -8.18
C THR A 157 -15.14 -12.25 -8.54
N GLY A 158 -15.27 -13.54 -8.86
CA GLY A 158 -14.15 -14.48 -8.97
C GLY A 158 -13.63 -14.98 -7.61
N VAL A 159 -14.25 -14.54 -6.50
CA VAL A 159 -13.81 -14.89 -5.14
C VAL A 159 -14.71 -15.97 -4.55
N ASN A 160 -14.08 -17.04 -4.07
CA ASN A 160 -14.76 -18.10 -3.33
C ASN A 160 -13.90 -18.50 -2.10
N PRO A 161 -14.29 -18.04 -0.89
CA PRO A 161 -13.52 -18.30 0.33
C PRO A 161 -13.31 -19.80 0.65
N PHE A 162 -14.20 -20.68 0.17
CA PHE A 162 -14.04 -22.14 0.36
C PHE A 162 -12.88 -22.74 -0.46
N GLN A 163 -12.33 -21.98 -1.41
CA GLN A 163 -11.19 -22.39 -2.24
C GLN A 163 -9.85 -21.87 -1.71
N PHE A 164 -9.84 -21.08 -0.63
CA PHE A 164 -8.62 -20.59 -0.01
C PHE A 164 -7.83 -21.72 0.68
N HIS A 165 -6.56 -21.45 0.97
CA HIS A 165 -5.69 -22.39 1.67
C HIS A 165 -6.26 -22.78 3.05
N ASP A 166 -6.45 -24.07 3.28
CA ASP A 166 -7.09 -24.58 4.49
C ASP A 166 -6.24 -24.27 5.74
N SER A 167 -6.88 -23.69 6.75
CA SER A 167 -6.28 -23.39 8.04
C SER A 167 -7.36 -23.28 9.11
N PRO A 168 -7.02 -23.49 10.40
CA PRO A 168 -7.98 -23.29 11.49
C PRO A 168 -8.59 -21.87 11.49
N GLY A 169 -7.78 -20.85 11.17
CA GLY A 169 -8.23 -19.46 11.05
C GLY A 169 -9.22 -19.25 9.91
N LEU A 170 -8.95 -19.84 8.74
CA LEU A 170 -9.89 -19.80 7.60
C LEU A 170 -11.23 -20.44 7.99
N ARG A 171 -11.21 -21.62 8.63
CA ARG A 171 -12.43 -22.33 9.02
C ARG A 171 -13.28 -21.53 10.01
N GLN A 172 -12.66 -20.82 10.94
CA GLN A 172 -13.37 -19.91 11.85
C GLN A 172 -13.97 -18.72 11.08
N MET A 173 -13.20 -18.09 10.18
CA MET A 173 -13.72 -17.01 9.33
C MET A 173 -14.91 -17.47 8.46
N LEU A 174 -14.83 -18.68 7.88
CA LEU A 174 -15.94 -19.27 7.12
C LEU A 174 -17.17 -19.51 8.00
N PHE A 175 -16.99 -19.91 9.26
CA PHE A 175 -18.11 -20.07 10.20
C PHE A 175 -18.80 -18.73 10.45
N ASP A 176 -18.04 -17.69 10.78
CA ASP A 176 -18.59 -16.35 11.04
C ASP A 176 -19.29 -15.78 9.78
N LEU A 177 -18.70 -16.00 8.61
CA LEU A 177 -19.26 -15.61 7.32
C LEU A 177 -20.59 -16.32 7.03
N VAL A 178 -20.64 -17.65 7.14
CA VAL A 178 -21.84 -18.44 6.87
C VAL A 178 -22.93 -18.14 7.91
N LEU A 179 -22.56 -17.93 9.17
CA LEU A 179 -23.49 -17.51 10.22
C LEU A 179 -24.12 -16.14 9.92
N CYS A 180 -23.31 -15.18 9.45
CA CYS A 180 -23.81 -13.89 8.98
C CYS A 180 -24.79 -14.06 7.81
N CYS A 181 -24.45 -14.90 6.83
CA CYS A 181 -25.31 -15.21 5.68
C CYS A 181 -26.64 -15.88 6.09
N ALA A 182 -26.63 -16.67 7.17
CA ALA A 182 -27.80 -17.30 7.75
C ALA A 182 -28.71 -16.32 8.54
N GLY A 183 -28.29 -15.06 8.70
CA GLY A 183 -29.03 -14.03 9.43
C GLY A 183 -28.55 -13.78 10.86
N GLY A 184 -27.36 -14.27 11.21
CA GLY A 184 -26.71 -14.07 12.50
C GLY A 184 -27.09 -15.09 13.57
N PRO A 185 -26.53 -14.96 14.79
CA PRO A 185 -26.79 -15.86 15.91
C PRO A 185 -28.26 -15.83 16.37
N ASP A 186 -28.93 -14.68 16.30
CA ASP A 186 -30.33 -14.54 16.71
C ASP A 186 -31.30 -15.41 15.89
N LYS A 187 -30.93 -15.74 14.65
CA LYS A 187 -31.72 -16.55 13.72
C LYS A 187 -31.19 -17.96 13.55
N SER A 188 -30.10 -18.32 14.22
CA SER A 188 -29.38 -19.57 14.05
C SER A 188 -29.09 -20.19 15.42
N ASN A 189 -29.94 -21.12 15.84
CA ASN A 189 -29.79 -21.83 17.11
C ASN A 189 -28.54 -22.73 17.14
N ASP A 190 -28.23 -23.31 18.30
CA ASP A 190 -27.04 -24.16 18.49
C ASP A 190 -26.99 -25.35 17.52
N ALA A 191 -28.16 -25.90 17.15
CA ALA A 191 -28.24 -26.99 16.18
C ALA A 191 -27.86 -26.51 14.76
N ASP A 192 -28.30 -25.32 14.35
CA ASP A 192 -27.94 -24.70 13.08
C ASP A 192 -26.45 -24.35 13.06
N GLN A 193 -25.91 -23.77 14.14
CA GLN A 193 -24.48 -23.45 14.24
C GLN A 193 -23.61 -24.71 14.17
N LYS A 194 -24.00 -25.78 14.86
CA LYS A 194 -23.33 -27.08 14.77
C LYS A 194 -23.36 -27.62 13.33
N ARG A 195 -24.52 -27.56 12.66
CA ARG A 195 -24.65 -27.97 11.25
C ARG A 195 -23.77 -27.15 10.32
N ILE A 196 -23.67 -25.84 10.53
CA ILE A 196 -22.77 -24.96 9.76
C ILE A 196 -21.33 -25.43 9.93
N LYS A 197 -20.88 -25.64 11.17
CA LYS A 197 -19.53 -26.10 11.47
C LYS A 197 -19.23 -27.45 10.81
N ASP A 198 -20.09 -28.45 11.03
CA ASP A 198 -19.94 -29.80 10.46
C ASP A 198 -19.92 -29.74 8.92
N SER A 199 -20.75 -28.88 8.32
CA SER A 199 -20.80 -28.71 6.86
C SER A 199 -19.55 -28.02 6.30
N ILE A 200 -18.98 -27.03 7.00
CA ILE A 200 -17.71 -26.39 6.63
C ILE A 200 -16.59 -27.43 6.67
N GLU A 201 -16.50 -28.22 7.74
CA GLU A 201 -15.50 -29.29 7.86
C GLU A 201 -15.60 -30.28 6.70
N ALA A 202 -16.81 -30.70 6.34
CA ALA A 202 -17.04 -31.59 5.20
C ALA A 202 -16.63 -30.97 3.85
N VAL A 203 -16.92 -29.68 3.63
CA VAL A 203 -16.49 -28.99 2.39
C VAL A 203 -14.97 -28.85 2.33
N MET A 204 -14.33 -28.43 3.41
CA MET A 204 -12.88 -28.25 3.46
C MET A 204 -12.12 -29.58 3.37
N ALA A 205 -12.72 -30.68 3.82
CA ALA A 205 -12.20 -32.03 3.63
C ALA A 205 -12.29 -32.53 2.17
N HIS A 206 -13.04 -31.87 1.28
CA HIS A 206 -13.13 -32.29 -0.11
C HIS A 206 -11.77 -32.11 -0.81
N THR A 207 -11.26 -33.21 -1.39
CA THR A 207 -9.94 -33.25 -2.06
C THR A 207 -9.81 -32.29 -3.25
N ASN A 208 -10.90 -32.12 -4.03
CA ASN A 208 -10.88 -31.23 -5.18
C ASN A 208 -11.28 -29.81 -4.74
N VAL A 209 -10.28 -28.92 -4.63
CA VAL A 209 -10.46 -27.53 -4.22
C VAL A 209 -11.46 -26.80 -5.12
N ARG A 210 -11.46 -27.07 -6.43
CA ARG A 210 -12.38 -26.41 -7.39
C ARG A 210 -13.86 -26.72 -7.13
N ASN A 211 -14.15 -27.82 -6.45
CA ASN A 211 -15.53 -28.19 -6.10
C ASN A 211 -15.99 -27.56 -4.78
N ARG A 212 -15.06 -27.05 -3.96
CA ARG A 212 -15.39 -26.40 -2.69
C ARG A 212 -16.15 -25.10 -2.97
N SER A 213 -17.30 -24.97 -2.35
CA SER A 213 -18.26 -23.92 -2.67
C SER A 213 -19.32 -23.81 -1.58
N MET A 214 -19.96 -22.65 -1.52
CA MET A 214 -21.12 -22.46 -0.66
C MET A 214 -22.30 -23.33 -1.14
N SER A 215 -22.43 -23.53 -2.45
CA SER A 215 -23.34 -24.53 -3.02
C SER A 215 -23.12 -25.95 -2.50
N LEU A 216 -21.86 -26.38 -2.34
CA LEU A 216 -21.54 -27.69 -1.79
C LEU A 216 -21.89 -27.76 -0.30
N LEU A 217 -21.63 -26.69 0.46
CA LEU A 217 -22.04 -26.58 1.86
C LEU A 217 -23.55 -26.78 2.01
N LEU A 218 -24.34 -26.13 1.15
CA LEU A 218 -25.80 -26.22 1.18
C LEU A 218 -26.30 -27.66 0.99
N ARG A 219 -25.59 -28.52 0.25
CA ARG A 219 -25.98 -29.93 0.07
C ARG A 219 -25.95 -30.74 1.36
N ASN A 220 -25.11 -30.34 2.32
CA ASN A 220 -25.02 -31.00 3.63
C ASN A 220 -26.13 -30.56 4.59
N ILE A 221 -26.89 -29.51 4.25
CA ILE A 221 -27.93 -28.94 5.11
C ILE A 221 -29.31 -29.42 4.64
N PRO A 222 -30.04 -30.21 5.45
CA PRO A 222 -31.37 -30.68 5.08
C PRO A 222 -32.38 -29.54 5.08
N GLU A 223 -33.41 -29.68 4.25
CA GLU A 223 -34.57 -28.79 4.26
C GLU A 223 -35.52 -29.18 5.40
N GLN A 224 -35.77 -28.27 6.34
CA GLN A 224 -36.54 -28.55 7.56
C GLN A 224 -37.53 -27.43 7.86
N GLY A 225 -38.69 -27.46 7.21
CA GLY A 225 -39.76 -26.49 7.42
C GLY A 225 -39.55 -25.15 6.74
N GLU A 226 -40.50 -24.24 6.96
CA GLU A 226 -40.48 -22.90 6.36
C GLU A 226 -39.39 -22.02 7.00
N ASN A 227 -38.67 -21.25 6.16
CA ASN A 227 -37.58 -20.35 6.57
C ASN A 227 -36.44 -21.05 7.35
N CYS A 228 -36.18 -22.32 7.04
CA CYS A 228 -35.08 -23.08 7.63
C CYS A 228 -33.70 -22.56 7.20
N LEU A 229 -32.64 -23.06 7.86
CA LEU A 229 -31.25 -22.70 7.56
C LEU A 229 -30.92 -22.80 6.06
N ARG A 230 -31.39 -23.87 5.40
CA ARG A 230 -31.21 -24.08 3.96
C ARG A 230 -31.85 -22.95 3.13
N THR A 231 -33.08 -22.55 3.44
CA THR A 231 -33.79 -21.47 2.74
C THR A 231 -33.11 -20.12 2.91
N ARG A 232 -32.50 -19.86 4.07
CA ARG A 232 -31.75 -18.61 4.31
C ARG A 232 -30.43 -18.59 3.52
N LEU A 233 -29.72 -19.72 3.51
CA LEU A 233 -28.44 -19.86 2.82
C LEU A 233 -28.56 -20.02 1.30
N SER A 234 -29.70 -20.48 0.77
CA SER A 234 -29.91 -20.68 -0.67
C SER A 234 -29.73 -19.39 -1.48
N LYS A 235 -30.01 -18.22 -0.90
CA LYS A 235 -29.82 -16.91 -1.53
C LYS A 235 -28.36 -16.59 -1.86
N TRP A 236 -27.42 -17.26 -1.19
CA TRP A 236 -25.98 -17.10 -1.35
C TRP A 236 -25.35 -18.19 -2.23
N CYS A 237 -26.14 -19.13 -2.73
CA CYS A 237 -25.66 -20.30 -3.47
C CYS A 237 -26.00 -20.20 -4.96
N ARG A 238 -25.05 -20.56 -5.82
CA ARG A 238 -25.25 -20.69 -7.26
C ARG A 238 -26.14 -21.89 -7.62
N LEU A 239 -26.04 -22.98 -6.86
CA LEU A 239 -26.76 -24.23 -7.06
C LEU A 239 -27.66 -24.53 -5.86
N ALA A 240 -28.84 -23.91 -5.81
CA ALA A 240 -29.80 -24.07 -4.72
C ALA A 240 -30.81 -25.25 -4.89
N GLY A 241 -30.74 -26.00 -6.00
CA GLY A 241 -31.57 -27.19 -6.25
C GLY A 241 -32.79 -26.96 -7.15
N GLU A 242 -33.23 -25.71 -7.36
CA GLU A 242 -34.41 -25.38 -8.19
C GLU A 242 -34.05 -24.79 -9.57
N GLY A 243 -32.80 -24.93 -10.03
CA GLY A 243 -32.31 -24.27 -11.25
C GLY A 243 -32.23 -22.73 -11.15
N ARG A 244 -32.51 -22.16 -9.98
CA ARG A 244 -32.37 -20.72 -9.70
C ARG A 244 -31.03 -20.43 -9.00
N VAL A 245 -30.37 -19.39 -9.46
CA VAL A 245 -29.16 -18.84 -8.84
C VAL A 245 -29.60 -17.90 -7.71
N GLY A 246 -29.03 -18.06 -6.52
CA GLY A 246 -29.30 -17.17 -5.40
C GLY A 246 -28.91 -15.72 -5.73
N GLN A 247 -29.71 -14.76 -5.27
CA GLN A 247 -29.52 -13.33 -5.55
C GLN A 247 -28.12 -12.81 -5.18
N TYR A 248 -27.48 -13.40 -4.16
CA TYR A 248 -26.17 -13.02 -3.64
C TYR A 248 -25.07 -14.05 -3.95
N ALA A 249 -25.36 -15.05 -4.80
CA ALA A 249 -24.40 -16.08 -5.18
C ALA A 249 -23.13 -15.49 -5.83
N TRP A 250 -23.27 -14.33 -6.47
CA TRP A 250 -22.17 -13.62 -7.12
C TRP A 250 -21.05 -13.17 -6.16
N VAL A 251 -21.35 -13.06 -4.86
CA VAL A 251 -20.40 -12.56 -3.84
C VAL A 251 -19.52 -13.68 -3.28
N LEU A 252 -20.12 -14.80 -2.86
CA LEU A 252 -19.47 -15.84 -2.05
C LEU A 252 -19.39 -17.22 -2.70
N ASP A 253 -20.10 -17.41 -3.81
CA ASP A 253 -20.16 -18.67 -4.54
C ASP A 253 -19.80 -18.48 -6.01
N SER A 254 -18.82 -17.61 -6.23
CA SER A 254 -18.31 -17.30 -7.56
C SER A 254 -17.58 -18.49 -8.17
N PRO A 255 -17.85 -18.82 -9.45
CA PRO A 255 -17.09 -19.83 -10.19
C PRO A 255 -15.65 -19.38 -10.46
#